data_AF-A0A972Y2R7-F1
#
_entry.id   AF-A0A972Y2R7-F1
#
_cell.length_a   1.000
_cell.length_b   1.000
_cell.length_c   1.000
_cell.angle_alpha   90.00
_cell.angle_beta   90.00
_cell.angle_gamma   90.00
#
_symmetry.space_group_name_H-M   'P 1'
#
loop_
_entity.id
_entity.type
_entity.pdbx_description
1 polymer ?
#
loop_
_entity_poly.entity_id
_entity_poly.type
_entity_poly.pdbx_seq_one_letter_code
_entity_poly.pdbx_strand_id
1 'polypeptide(L)'
;MSKIRHIVNRDNTVAFVLLILISNFATKALKVGFHSETPIYPSAIVKGLITTYLGLFFLLEGYKSKLAKHTYIIGGIFLISVLVEIVTNGFNQDILYNRAYYFSKAVFFLLFIVYLDRVVPNYPKVMKLLFLIAKINLVCILIAFIFDVEVFRSYSKNRFGLNGIFPEPGFANYYYMLLMAICFYQVWFNKWRIIDVVVVLLGGMFIGTKATYLFIALLGYLALLKLLKKPKYQIGFSVFFLVLTPLIFNKVIRFIAGFFSFGQELLDKGVLTFITSTRDLLLYDAIDYIQEQWNVANFLIGGMDFKIHRVEFEFVDLFLFFGLLGVVFYLALLKASFFDKKNHWVFSALIISVLLISALSGNLFFSLSNSFFFILVFKLIQNQKTSIHQE
;
A
#
# COMPACT_ATOMS: atom_id res chain seq x y z
N MET A 1 20.54 -28.89 -0.52
CA MET A 1 19.17 -28.45 -0.90
C MET A 1 18.09 -28.74 0.15
N SER A 2 18.07 -29.88 0.86
CA SER A 2 17.04 -30.18 1.88
C SER A 2 17.00 -29.21 3.07
N LYS A 3 18.17 -28.73 3.54
CA LYS A 3 18.26 -27.79 4.66
C LYS A 3 17.65 -26.41 4.37
N ILE A 4 17.71 -25.91 3.13
CA ILE A 4 17.10 -24.62 2.75
C ILE A 4 15.57 -24.73 2.72
N ARG A 5 15.02 -25.88 2.31
CA ARG A 5 13.56 -26.13 2.41
C ARG A 5 13.07 -26.11 3.86
N HIS A 6 13.87 -26.56 4.83
CA HIS A 6 13.52 -26.46 6.25
C HIS A 6 13.50 -25.02 6.78
N ILE A 7 14.33 -24.13 6.22
CA ILE A 7 14.30 -22.68 6.52
C ILE A 7 13.10 -22.01 5.85
N VAL A 8 12.39 -22.69 4.95
CA VAL A 8 11.16 -22.21 4.30
C VAL A 8 9.97 -22.94 4.92
N ASN A 9 9.73 -22.71 6.21
CA ASN A 9 8.63 -23.34 6.94
C ASN A 9 7.35 -22.45 6.88
N ARG A 10 6.18 -23.09 6.93
CA ARG A 10 4.84 -22.44 6.90
C ARG A 10 4.61 -21.45 8.04
N ASP A 11 5.30 -21.63 9.17
CA ASP A 11 5.19 -20.74 10.34
C ASP A 11 6.05 -19.46 10.22
N ASN A 12 6.97 -19.37 9.24
CA ASN A 12 7.88 -18.22 9.11
C ASN A 12 7.16 -16.92 8.73
N THR A 13 5.99 -17.00 8.10
CA THR A 13 5.20 -15.80 7.77
C THR A 13 4.71 -15.07 9.02
N VAL A 14 4.38 -15.80 10.09
CA VAL A 14 4.00 -15.21 11.38
C VAL A 14 5.20 -14.46 11.98
N ALA A 15 6.39 -15.07 11.93
CA ALA A 15 7.62 -14.42 12.35
C ALA A 15 7.91 -13.15 11.52
N PHE A 16 7.70 -13.18 10.19
CA PHE A 16 7.88 -11.99 9.34
C PHE A 16 6.92 -10.85 9.71
N VAL A 17 5.64 -11.15 9.94
CA VAL A 17 4.66 -10.15 10.41
C VAL A 17 5.14 -9.51 11.71
N LEU A 18 5.54 -10.32 12.70
CA LEU A 18 6.00 -9.83 14.00
C LEU A 18 7.29 -9.00 13.86
N LEU A 19 8.28 -9.49 13.11
CA LEU A 19 9.56 -8.79 12.91
C LEU A 19 9.36 -7.42 12.24
N ILE A 20 8.54 -7.35 11.19
CA ILE A 20 8.24 -6.08 10.50
C ILE A 20 7.56 -5.10 11.47
N LEU A 21 6.57 -5.56 12.24
CA LEU A 21 5.81 -4.67 13.12
C LEU A 21 6.59 -4.22 14.35
N ILE A 22 7.28 -5.12 15.02
CA ILE A 22 8.11 -4.81 16.19
C ILE A 22 9.24 -3.85 15.78
N SER A 23 9.92 -4.11 14.66
CA SER A 23 11.01 -3.23 14.21
C SER A 23 10.52 -1.84 13.76
N ASN A 24 9.36 -1.77 13.12
CA ASN A 24 8.69 -0.51 12.78
C ASN A 24 8.30 0.28 14.04
N PHE A 25 7.72 -0.38 15.05
CA PHE A 25 7.38 0.27 16.31
C PHE A 25 8.63 0.71 17.09
N ALA A 26 9.66 -0.14 17.18
CA ALA A 26 10.93 0.22 17.80
C ALA A 26 11.57 1.44 17.14
N THR A 27 11.54 1.51 15.80
CA THR A 27 11.99 2.70 15.06
C THR A 27 11.19 3.95 15.44
N LYS A 28 9.86 3.83 15.54
CA LYS A 28 9.00 4.94 15.98
C LYS A 28 9.30 5.39 17.40
N ALA A 29 9.44 4.45 18.32
CA ALA A 29 9.75 4.71 19.72
C ALA A 29 11.10 5.44 19.85
N LEU A 30 12.13 5.02 19.12
CA LEU A 30 13.43 5.71 19.07
C LEU A 30 13.30 7.13 18.52
N LYS A 31 12.64 7.29 17.36
CA LYS A 31 12.57 8.59 16.67
C LYS A 31 11.68 9.61 17.40
N VAL A 32 10.52 9.17 17.88
CA VAL A 32 9.48 10.06 18.45
C VAL A 32 9.51 10.05 19.97
N GLY A 33 9.70 8.89 20.60
CA GLY A 33 9.66 8.78 22.05
C GLY A 33 10.98 9.16 22.73
N PHE A 34 12.11 8.78 22.14
CA PHE A 34 13.43 9.06 22.69
C PHE A 34 14.18 10.19 21.96
N HIS A 35 13.57 10.78 20.91
CA HIS A 35 14.20 11.78 20.04
C HIS A 35 15.62 11.39 19.59
N SER A 36 15.84 10.10 19.37
CA SER A 36 17.14 9.54 19.03
C SER A 36 17.34 9.53 17.52
N GLU A 37 18.35 10.26 17.07
CA GLU A 37 18.85 10.20 15.70
C GLU A 37 19.94 9.13 15.62
N THR A 38 19.60 7.98 15.04
CA THR A 38 20.57 6.93 14.76
C THR A 38 20.82 6.86 13.26
N PRO A 39 22.05 6.55 12.81
CA PRO A 39 22.36 6.45 11.39
C PRO A 39 21.57 5.32 10.72
N ILE A 40 21.23 4.28 11.50
CA ILE A 40 20.47 3.12 11.04
C ILE A 40 19.38 2.81 12.07
N TYR A 41 18.14 2.72 11.60
CA TYR A 41 17.00 2.33 12.43
C TYR A 41 16.74 0.82 12.39
N PRO A 42 16.20 0.22 13.46
CA PRO A 42 15.90 -1.22 13.50
C PRO A 42 15.02 -1.70 12.34
N SER A 43 14.04 -0.90 11.91
CA SER A 43 13.18 -1.25 10.77
C SER A 43 13.93 -1.32 9.46
N ALA A 44 14.97 -0.49 9.26
CA ALA A 44 15.80 -0.54 8.05
C ALA A 44 16.61 -1.84 8.01
N ILE A 45 17.20 -2.25 9.14
CA ILE A 45 17.95 -3.50 9.26
C ILE A 45 17.05 -4.70 8.93
N VAL A 46 15.90 -4.80 9.60
CA VAL A 46 14.97 -5.92 9.41
C VAL A 46 14.46 -5.97 7.97
N LYS A 47 14.08 -4.83 7.39
CA LYS A 47 13.63 -4.74 6.00
C LYS A 47 14.74 -5.14 5.01
N GLY A 48 15.97 -4.72 5.26
CA GLY A 48 17.15 -5.15 4.49
C GLY A 48 17.34 -6.67 4.56
N LEU A 49 17.34 -7.24 5.76
CA LEU A 49 17.48 -8.69 5.96
C LEU A 49 16.37 -9.50 5.28
N ILE A 50 15.11 -9.06 5.39
CA ILE A 50 13.99 -9.73 4.72
C ILE A 50 14.14 -9.63 3.19
N THR A 51 14.51 -8.46 2.67
CA THR A 51 14.70 -8.28 1.22
C THR A 51 15.82 -9.16 0.70
N THR A 52 16.95 -9.21 1.41
CA THR A 52 18.09 -10.09 1.09
C THR A 52 17.67 -11.56 1.15
N TYR A 53 16.94 -11.97 2.20
CA TYR A 53 16.41 -13.32 2.30
C TYR A 53 15.51 -13.68 1.11
N LEU A 54 14.59 -12.79 0.73
CA LEU A 54 13.70 -13.00 -0.40
C LEU A 54 14.46 -13.03 -1.74
N GLY A 55 15.50 -12.22 -1.88
CA GLY A 55 16.41 -12.24 -3.03
C GLY A 55 17.16 -13.57 -3.15
N LEU A 56 17.76 -14.04 -2.04
CA LEU A 56 18.42 -15.35 -2.00
C LEU A 56 17.43 -16.49 -2.28
N PHE A 57 16.23 -16.44 -1.69
CA PHE A 57 15.17 -17.40 -1.98
C PHE A 57 14.81 -17.40 -3.47
N PHE A 58 14.68 -16.21 -4.07
CA PHE A 58 14.37 -16.06 -5.49
C PHE A 58 15.43 -16.73 -6.38
N LEU A 59 16.71 -16.48 -6.11
CA LEU A 59 17.83 -17.09 -6.85
C LEU A 59 17.90 -18.62 -6.70
N LEU A 60 17.56 -19.15 -5.52
CA LEU A 60 17.71 -20.57 -5.22
C LEU A 60 16.50 -21.42 -5.62
N GLU A 61 15.28 -20.90 -5.48
CA GLU A 61 14.04 -21.66 -5.69
C GLU A 61 12.95 -20.86 -6.43
N GLY A 62 12.91 -19.54 -6.25
CA GLY A 62 11.86 -18.70 -6.81
C GLY A 62 11.90 -18.59 -8.34
N TYR A 63 13.06 -18.75 -8.98
CA TYR A 63 13.21 -18.72 -10.44
C TYR A 63 12.33 -19.73 -11.19
N LYS A 64 11.90 -20.80 -10.51
CA LYS A 64 11.00 -21.83 -11.06
C LYS A 64 9.53 -21.40 -11.07
N SER A 65 9.17 -20.31 -10.39
CA SER A 65 7.80 -19.79 -10.40
C SER A 65 7.45 -19.22 -11.76
N LYS A 66 6.21 -19.44 -12.20
CA LYS A 66 5.67 -18.81 -13.43
C LYS A 66 5.67 -17.27 -13.34
N LEU A 67 5.69 -16.73 -12.12
CA LEU A 67 5.71 -15.29 -11.87
C LEU A 67 7.11 -14.69 -11.97
N ALA A 68 8.18 -15.49 -11.86
CA ALA A 68 9.57 -15.03 -11.82
C ALA A 68 9.97 -14.22 -13.06
N LYS A 69 9.38 -14.52 -14.23
CA LYS A 69 9.61 -13.76 -15.47
C LYS A 69 9.35 -12.26 -15.31
N HIS A 70 8.35 -11.86 -14.52
CA HIS A 70 8.03 -10.45 -14.31
C HIS A 70 9.13 -9.76 -13.49
N THR A 71 9.67 -10.45 -12.48
CA THR A 71 10.80 -9.96 -11.69
C THR A 71 12.05 -9.77 -12.56
N TYR A 72 12.34 -10.72 -13.45
CA TYR A 72 13.47 -10.59 -14.39
C TYR A 72 13.29 -9.43 -15.36
N ILE A 73 12.09 -9.25 -15.91
CA ILE A 73 11.82 -8.16 -16.85
C ILE A 73 11.94 -6.81 -16.16
N ILE A 74 11.36 -6.63 -14.97
CA ILE A 74 11.50 -5.38 -14.20
C ILE A 74 12.95 -5.13 -13.81
N GLY A 75 13.69 -6.16 -13.40
CA GLY A 75 15.13 -6.07 -13.15
C GLY A 75 15.92 -5.65 -14.39
N GLY A 76 15.57 -6.21 -15.56
CA GLY A 76 16.17 -5.84 -16.84
C GLY A 76 15.88 -4.39 -17.23
N ILE A 77 14.62 -3.93 -17.10
CA ILE A 77 14.24 -2.53 -17.32
C ILE A 77 15.05 -1.61 -16.43
N PHE A 78 15.18 -1.94 -15.14
CA PHE A 78 15.98 -1.17 -14.20
C PHE A 78 17.46 -1.11 -14.63
N LEU A 79 18.08 -2.24 -14.96
CA LEU A 79 19.48 -2.27 -15.40
C LEU A 79 19.71 -1.44 -16.67
N ILE A 80 18.82 -1.54 -17.66
CA ILE A 80 18.89 -0.72 -18.89
C ILE A 80 18.75 0.76 -18.52
N SER A 81 17.79 1.11 -17.65
CA SER A 81 17.58 2.50 -17.23
C SER A 81 18.78 3.09 -16.48
N VAL A 82 19.55 2.27 -15.76
CA VAL A 82 20.79 2.66 -15.10
C VAL A 82 21.92 2.82 -16.11
N LEU A 83 22.03 1.91 -17.09
CA LEU A 83 23.02 2.01 -18.16
C LEU A 83 22.82 3.26 -19.01
N VAL A 84 21.57 3.57 -19.37
CA VAL A 84 21.25 4.81 -20.11
C VAL A 84 21.73 6.03 -19.34
N GLU A 85 21.43 6.12 -18.04
CA GLU A 85 21.87 7.22 -17.18
C GLU A 85 23.39 7.39 -17.13
N ILE A 86 24.11 6.28 -16.93
CA ILE A 86 25.58 6.30 -16.88
C ILE A 86 26.17 6.77 -18.22
N VAL A 87 25.55 6.37 -19.34
CA VAL A 87 26.01 6.76 -20.68
C VAL A 87 25.68 8.22 -20.99
N THR A 88 24.51 8.73 -20.59
CA THR A 88 24.08 10.10 -20.91
C THR A 88 24.67 11.14 -19.97
N ASN A 89 24.68 10.87 -18.67
CA ASN A 89 25.01 11.84 -17.63
C ASN A 89 26.31 11.52 -16.88
N GLY A 90 26.95 10.39 -17.19
CA GLY A 90 28.14 9.91 -16.49
C GLY A 90 27.84 9.17 -15.20
N PHE A 91 28.89 8.66 -14.56
CA PHE A 91 28.75 7.93 -13.30
C PHE A 91 28.55 8.89 -12.12
N ASN A 92 27.38 8.82 -11.46
CA ASN A 92 27.10 9.52 -10.22
C ASN A 92 26.66 8.52 -9.13
N GLN A 93 27.49 8.38 -8.10
CA GLN A 93 27.27 7.41 -7.02
C GLN A 93 25.99 7.68 -6.24
N ASP A 94 25.64 8.95 -5.98
CA ASP A 94 24.47 9.31 -5.19
C ASP A 94 23.18 8.97 -5.93
N ILE A 95 23.13 9.29 -7.24
CA ILE A 95 21.98 8.95 -8.10
C ILE A 95 21.80 7.43 -8.17
N LEU A 96 22.89 6.68 -8.38
CA LEU A 96 22.84 5.21 -8.43
C LEU A 96 22.39 4.61 -7.11
N TYR A 97 22.87 5.13 -5.97
CA TYR A 97 22.44 4.69 -4.65
C TYR A 97 20.95 4.94 -4.44
N ASN A 98 20.44 6.13 -4.77
CA ASN A 98 19.02 6.46 -4.64
C ASN A 98 18.15 5.55 -5.52
N ARG A 99 18.56 5.34 -6.77
CA ARG A 99 17.84 4.46 -7.69
C ARG A 99 17.86 3.01 -7.20
N ALA A 100 18.98 2.50 -6.72
CA ALA A 100 19.06 1.16 -6.13
C ALA A 100 18.17 1.04 -4.88
N TYR A 101 18.11 2.08 -4.04
CA TYR A 101 17.26 2.13 -2.85
C TYR A 101 15.77 2.03 -3.23
N TYR A 102 15.28 2.85 -4.16
CA TYR A 102 13.87 2.79 -4.58
C TYR A 102 13.54 1.52 -5.38
N PHE A 103 14.49 1.02 -6.19
CA PHE A 103 14.36 -0.28 -6.85
C PHE A 103 14.19 -1.40 -5.84
N SER A 104 14.98 -1.41 -4.76
CA SER A 104 14.85 -2.43 -3.70
C SER A 104 13.45 -2.45 -3.06
N LYS A 105 12.82 -1.26 -2.91
CA LYS A 105 11.46 -1.16 -2.40
C LYS A 105 10.43 -1.69 -3.37
N ALA A 106 10.54 -1.31 -4.65
CA ALA A 106 9.62 -1.78 -5.68
C ALA A 106 9.75 -3.30 -5.89
N VAL A 107 10.98 -3.79 -6.12
CA VAL A 107 11.25 -5.22 -6.39
C VAL A 107 10.82 -6.12 -5.23
N PHE A 108 10.78 -5.60 -4.00
CA PHE A 108 10.28 -6.35 -2.84
C PHE A 108 8.86 -6.90 -3.08
N PHE A 109 7.96 -6.11 -3.68
CA PHE A 109 6.61 -6.58 -4.02
C PHE A 109 6.67 -7.82 -4.92
N LEU A 110 7.54 -7.79 -5.94
CA LEU A 110 7.74 -8.88 -6.89
C LEU A 110 8.37 -10.12 -6.24
N LEU A 111 9.39 -9.92 -5.38
CA LEU A 111 10.05 -11.01 -4.68
C LEU A 111 9.09 -11.70 -3.70
N PHE A 112 8.29 -10.92 -2.97
CA PHE A 112 7.37 -11.48 -1.99
C PHE A 112 6.20 -12.24 -2.63
N ILE A 113 5.71 -11.80 -3.79
CA ILE A 113 4.64 -12.52 -4.51
C ILE A 113 5.14 -13.86 -5.05
N VAL A 114 6.40 -13.92 -5.52
CA VAL A 114 7.05 -15.18 -5.95
C VAL A 114 7.28 -16.10 -4.75
N TYR A 115 7.66 -15.54 -3.59
CA TYR A 115 7.77 -16.30 -2.36
C TYR A 115 6.45 -16.97 -1.98
N LEU A 116 5.34 -16.23 -1.96
CA LEU A 116 4.02 -16.78 -1.60
C LEU A 116 3.41 -17.71 -2.66
N ASP A 117 3.87 -17.68 -3.90
CA ASP A 117 3.53 -18.69 -4.92
C ASP A 117 4.12 -20.08 -4.59
N ARG A 118 5.21 -20.11 -3.82
CA ARG A 118 5.94 -21.33 -3.46
C ARG A 118 5.72 -21.75 -2.01
N VAL A 119 5.40 -20.79 -1.14
CA VAL A 119 5.28 -20.99 0.29
C VAL A 119 3.89 -20.61 0.74
N VAL A 120 3.13 -21.59 1.23
CA VAL A 120 1.77 -21.37 1.74
C VAL A 120 1.83 -21.06 3.23
N PRO A 121 1.47 -19.84 3.66
CA PRO A 121 1.44 -19.46 5.08
C PRO A 121 0.40 -20.24 5.87
N ASN A 122 0.56 -20.28 7.19
CA ASN A 122 -0.53 -20.64 8.09
C ASN A 122 -1.56 -19.50 8.19
N TYR A 123 -2.43 -19.41 7.18
CA TYR A 123 -3.41 -18.34 7.02
C TYR A 123 -4.29 -18.08 8.26
N PRO A 124 -4.85 -19.09 8.95
CA PRO A 124 -5.62 -18.86 10.18
C PRO A 124 -4.81 -18.22 11.31
N LYS A 125 -3.56 -18.66 11.53
CA LYS A 125 -2.68 -18.06 12.54
C LYS A 125 -2.34 -16.61 12.19
N VAL A 126 -1.99 -16.35 10.93
CA VAL A 126 -1.69 -14.99 10.45
C VAL A 126 -2.90 -14.07 10.64
N MET A 127 -4.09 -14.49 10.22
CA MET A 127 -5.30 -13.68 10.39
C MET A 127 -5.59 -13.35 11.85
N LYS A 128 -5.49 -14.34 12.77
CA LYS A 128 -5.65 -14.10 14.22
C LYS A 128 -4.63 -13.09 14.73
N LEU A 129 -3.37 -13.19 14.29
CA LEU A 129 -2.32 -12.26 14.67
C LEU A 129 -2.63 -10.84 14.18
N LEU A 130 -3.04 -10.65 12.92
CA LEU A 130 -3.35 -9.33 12.38
C LEU A 130 -4.48 -8.62 13.16
N PHE A 131 -5.55 -9.34 13.51
CA PHE A 131 -6.63 -8.77 14.32
C PHE A 131 -6.21 -8.53 15.77
N LEU A 132 -5.34 -9.35 16.34
CA LEU A 132 -4.76 -9.10 17.67
C LEU A 132 -3.97 -7.80 17.68
N ILE A 133 -3.11 -7.58 16.69
CA ILE A 133 -2.35 -6.33 16.53
C ILE A 133 -3.29 -5.14 16.37
N ALA A 134 -4.37 -5.26 15.59
CA ALA A 134 -5.33 -4.18 15.42
C ALA A 134 -6.02 -3.78 16.74
N LYS A 135 -6.33 -4.77 17.60
CA LYS A 135 -6.89 -4.55 18.93
C LYS A 135 -5.90 -3.85 19.85
N ILE A 136 -4.66 -4.33 19.90
CA ILE A 136 -3.58 -3.69 20.67
C ILE A 136 -3.38 -2.25 20.19
N ASN A 137 -3.33 -2.04 18.88
CA ASN A 137 -3.14 -0.71 18.31
C ASN A 137 -4.30 0.23 18.62
N LEU A 138 -5.55 -0.25 18.60
CA LEU A 138 -6.71 0.55 19.00
C LEU A 138 -6.61 0.99 20.46
N VAL A 139 -6.15 0.11 21.38
CA VAL A 139 -5.90 0.50 22.77
C VAL A 139 -4.86 1.61 22.84
N CYS A 140 -3.74 1.52 22.11
CA CYS A 140 -2.74 2.60 22.04
C CYS A 140 -3.31 3.91 21.48
N ILE A 141 -4.17 3.83 20.44
CA ILE A 141 -4.88 4.98 19.88
C ILE A 141 -5.77 5.65 20.93
N LEU A 142 -6.55 4.86 21.68
CA LEU A 142 -7.43 5.40 22.73
C LEU A 142 -6.64 6.03 23.87
N ILE A 143 -5.52 5.43 24.27
CA ILE A 143 -4.59 6.01 25.23
C ILE A 143 -4.08 7.37 24.71
N ALA A 144 -3.67 7.45 23.46
CA ALA A 144 -3.19 8.69 22.85
C ALA A 144 -4.28 9.77 22.79
N PHE A 145 -5.52 9.36 22.51
CA PHE A 145 -6.67 10.26 22.45
C PHE A 145 -7.00 10.87 23.82
N ILE A 146 -6.89 10.08 24.90
CA ILE A 146 -7.23 10.51 26.27
C ILE A 146 -6.05 11.26 26.93
N PHE A 147 -4.82 10.75 26.77
CA PHE A 147 -3.64 11.20 27.52
C PHE A 147 -2.64 12.02 26.70
N ASP A 148 -2.95 12.35 25.44
CA ASP A 148 -2.09 13.17 24.56
C ASP A 148 -0.71 12.55 24.26
N VAL A 149 -0.54 11.23 24.36
CA VAL A 149 0.76 10.55 24.22
C VAL A 149 1.36 10.73 22.82
N GLU A 150 2.45 11.48 22.73
CA GLU A 150 3.09 11.89 21.47
C GLU A 150 3.51 10.70 20.58
N VAL A 151 4.08 9.64 21.19
CA VAL A 151 4.55 8.43 20.47
C VAL A 151 3.44 7.76 19.65
N PHE A 152 2.17 7.95 20.00
CA PHE A 152 1.03 7.34 19.32
C PHE A 152 0.31 8.28 18.34
N ARG A 153 0.78 9.53 18.20
CA ARG A 153 0.22 10.51 17.27
C ARG A 153 0.74 10.34 15.85
N SER A 154 -0.14 10.66 14.89
CA SER A 154 0.19 10.69 13.46
C SER A 154 0.87 11.98 13.03
N TYR A 155 0.51 13.09 13.68
CA TYR A 155 0.91 14.45 13.33
C TYR A 155 1.28 15.23 14.59
N SER A 156 1.99 16.33 14.42
CA SER A 156 2.18 17.33 15.48
C SER A 156 0.83 17.95 15.89
N LYS A 157 0.81 18.66 17.03
CA LYS A 157 -0.39 19.06 17.80
C LYS A 157 -1.55 19.70 17.01
N ASN A 158 -1.31 20.27 15.82
CA ASN A 158 -2.31 21.04 15.08
C ASN A 158 -3.18 20.21 14.11
N ARG A 159 -2.97 18.90 14.02
CA ARG A 159 -3.71 18.02 13.10
C ARG A 159 -4.19 16.74 13.79
N PHE A 160 -5.49 16.46 13.65
CA PHE A 160 -6.07 15.21 14.14
C PHE A 160 -5.50 14.00 13.39
N GLY A 161 -5.15 12.96 14.15
CA GLY A 161 -4.78 11.65 13.63
C GLY A 161 -3.91 10.88 14.62
N LEU A 162 -4.24 9.60 14.81
CA LEU A 162 -3.59 8.70 15.77
C LEU A 162 -3.27 7.38 15.06
N ASN A 163 -1.98 7.07 14.92
CA ASN A 163 -1.52 5.85 14.27
C ASN A 163 -1.00 4.79 15.27
N GLY A 164 -1.02 5.07 16.58
CA GLY A 164 -0.70 4.10 17.63
C GLY A 164 0.73 3.54 17.49
N ILE A 165 0.88 2.22 17.45
CA ILE A 165 2.18 1.54 17.33
C ILE A 165 2.78 1.64 15.91
N PHE A 166 2.01 2.09 14.93
CA PHE A 166 2.47 2.16 13.55
C PHE A 166 3.35 3.39 13.32
N PRO A 167 4.46 3.24 12.55
CA PRO A 167 5.50 4.27 12.44
C PRO A 167 5.01 5.54 11.76
N GLU A 168 4.18 5.39 10.73
CA GLU A 168 3.70 6.51 9.91
C GLU A 168 2.22 6.34 9.57
N PRO A 169 1.49 7.44 9.32
CA PRO A 169 0.06 7.40 9.05
C PRO A 169 -0.27 6.63 7.75
N GLY A 170 0.63 6.70 6.75
CA GLY A 170 0.50 5.95 5.50
C GLY A 170 0.47 4.44 5.72
N PHE A 171 1.36 3.92 6.56
CA PHE A 171 1.38 2.50 6.92
C PHE A 171 0.12 2.08 7.70
N ALA A 172 -0.27 2.87 8.71
CA ALA A 172 -1.48 2.60 9.49
C ALA A 172 -2.73 2.58 8.59
N ASN A 173 -2.84 3.54 7.67
CA ASN A 173 -3.95 3.65 6.73
C ASN A 173 -4.11 2.36 5.91
N TYR A 174 -3.04 1.90 5.25
CA TYR A 174 -3.10 0.65 4.48
C TYR A 174 -3.39 -0.56 5.37
N TYR A 175 -2.79 -0.64 6.56
CA TYR A 175 -3.05 -1.74 7.49
C TYR A 175 -4.54 -1.87 7.80
N TYR A 176 -5.19 -0.77 8.21
CA TYR A 176 -6.62 -0.78 8.54
C TYR A 176 -7.50 -0.94 7.29
N MET A 177 -7.16 -0.34 6.15
CA MET A 177 -7.89 -0.58 4.88
C MET A 177 -7.86 -2.06 4.48
N LEU A 178 -6.72 -2.72 4.60
CA LEU A 178 -6.59 -4.14 4.28
C LEU A 178 -7.39 -5.02 5.25
N LEU A 179 -7.41 -4.70 6.54
CA LEU A 179 -8.27 -5.40 7.49
C LEU A 179 -9.76 -5.14 7.24
N MET A 180 -10.13 -3.92 6.82
CA MET A 180 -11.48 -3.60 6.41
C MET A 180 -11.89 -4.44 5.20
N ALA A 181 -10.98 -4.67 4.25
CA ALA A 181 -11.23 -5.56 3.11
C ALA A 181 -11.52 -7.01 3.57
N ILE A 182 -10.77 -7.54 4.54
CA ILE A 182 -11.04 -8.87 5.14
C ILE A 182 -12.43 -8.88 5.78
N CYS A 183 -12.71 -7.93 6.67
CA CYS A 183 -13.99 -7.82 7.37
C CYS A 183 -15.16 -7.69 6.38
N PHE A 184 -15.03 -6.85 5.36
CA PHE A 184 -16.05 -6.66 4.34
C PHE A 184 -16.31 -7.95 3.55
N TYR A 185 -15.25 -8.66 3.15
CA TYR A 185 -15.39 -9.95 2.49
C TYR A 185 -16.09 -10.98 3.38
N GLN A 186 -15.73 -11.06 4.66
CA GLN A 186 -16.38 -11.96 5.63
C GLN A 186 -17.85 -11.61 5.87
N VAL A 187 -18.19 -10.33 6.01
CA VAL A 187 -19.57 -9.84 6.11
C VAL A 187 -20.35 -10.16 4.83
N TRP A 188 -19.69 -10.08 3.67
CA TRP A 188 -20.33 -10.41 2.40
C TRP A 188 -20.86 -11.86 2.38
N PHE A 189 -20.10 -12.78 2.97
CA PHE A 189 -20.40 -14.22 3.04
C PHE A 189 -20.85 -14.69 4.44
N ASN A 190 -21.36 -13.80 5.30
CA ASN A 190 -21.93 -14.12 6.62
C ASN A 190 -20.98 -14.86 7.61
N LYS A 191 -19.65 -14.71 7.49
CA LYS A 191 -18.65 -15.34 8.38
C LYS A 191 -17.92 -14.32 9.27
N TRP A 192 -18.64 -13.30 9.76
CA TRP A 192 -18.05 -12.11 10.37
C TRP A 192 -18.15 -12.09 11.90
N ARG A 193 -17.27 -11.31 12.53
CA ARG A 193 -17.28 -11.03 13.96
C ARG A 193 -17.44 -9.54 14.18
N ILE A 194 -18.51 -9.13 14.85
CA ILE A 194 -18.84 -7.71 15.11
C ILE A 194 -17.67 -6.96 15.76
N ILE A 195 -16.98 -7.58 16.73
CA ILE A 195 -15.83 -6.98 17.41
C ILE A 195 -14.72 -6.63 16.42
N ASP A 196 -14.42 -7.52 15.48
CA ASP A 196 -13.34 -7.31 14.50
C ASP A 196 -13.71 -6.19 13.50
N VAL A 197 -14.99 -6.08 13.12
CA VAL A 197 -15.50 -4.97 12.30
C VAL A 197 -15.38 -3.64 13.05
N VAL A 198 -15.87 -3.58 14.29
CA VAL A 198 -15.86 -2.36 15.11
C VAL A 198 -14.42 -1.89 15.37
N VAL A 199 -13.52 -2.79 15.74
CA VAL A 199 -12.10 -2.47 16.01
C VAL A 199 -11.45 -1.85 14.79
N VAL A 200 -11.68 -2.42 13.62
CA VAL A 200 -11.04 -1.98 12.39
C VAL A 200 -11.63 -0.66 11.88
N LEU A 201 -12.95 -0.47 11.99
CA LEU A 201 -13.60 0.79 11.62
C LEU A 201 -13.18 1.93 12.55
N LEU A 202 -13.26 1.73 13.87
CA LEU A 202 -12.83 2.75 14.83
C LEU A 202 -11.35 3.06 14.66
N GLY A 203 -10.49 2.03 14.63
CA GLY A 203 -9.06 2.22 14.41
C GLY A 203 -8.75 2.97 13.11
N GLY A 204 -9.45 2.64 12.01
CA GLY A 204 -9.33 3.37 10.74
C GLY A 204 -9.75 4.84 10.83
N MET A 205 -10.88 5.14 11.48
CA MET A 205 -11.37 6.51 11.64
C MET A 205 -10.41 7.38 12.47
N PHE A 206 -9.82 6.83 13.54
CA PHE A 206 -8.87 7.56 14.38
C PHE A 206 -7.53 7.89 13.70
N ILE A 207 -7.15 7.20 12.62
CA ILE A 207 -5.95 7.57 11.84
C ILE A 207 -6.09 8.97 11.24
N GLY A 208 -7.32 9.38 10.89
CA GLY A 208 -7.60 10.73 10.43
C GLY A 208 -7.10 11.06 9.01
N THR A 209 -6.93 10.06 8.14
CA THR A 209 -6.51 10.31 6.73
C THR A 209 -7.70 10.34 5.78
N LYS A 210 -7.65 11.25 4.79
CA LYS A 210 -8.65 11.34 3.71
C LYS A 210 -8.80 10.01 2.95
N ALA A 211 -7.70 9.28 2.78
CA ALA A 211 -7.67 7.97 2.14
C ALA A 211 -8.50 6.92 2.89
N THR A 212 -8.40 6.85 4.23
CA THR A 212 -9.20 5.90 5.02
C THR A 212 -10.69 6.18 4.89
N TYR A 213 -11.10 7.45 4.98
CA TYR A 213 -12.50 7.85 4.83
C TYR A 213 -13.03 7.54 3.43
N LEU A 214 -12.23 7.78 2.39
CA LEU A 214 -12.58 7.40 1.02
C LEU A 214 -12.77 5.88 0.89
N PHE A 215 -11.92 5.07 1.54
CA PHE A 215 -12.10 3.62 1.53
C PHE A 215 -13.39 3.17 2.21
N ILE A 216 -13.72 3.75 3.36
CA ILE A 216 -14.97 3.47 4.07
C ILE A 216 -16.17 3.84 3.17
N ALA A 217 -16.11 4.98 2.48
CA ALA A 217 -17.16 5.39 1.54
C ALA A 217 -17.30 4.40 0.37
N LEU A 218 -16.19 3.91 -0.21
CA LEU A 218 -16.20 2.88 -1.25
C LEU A 218 -16.79 1.57 -0.74
N LEU A 219 -16.47 1.13 0.48
CA LEU A 219 -17.08 -0.05 1.08
C LEU A 219 -18.58 0.13 1.33
N GLY A 220 -18.99 1.32 1.79
CA GLY A 220 -20.40 1.68 1.93
C GLY A 220 -21.14 1.60 0.59
N TYR A 221 -20.55 2.14 -0.48
CA TYR A 221 -21.07 2.02 -1.83
C TYR A 221 -21.20 0.56 -2.28
N LEU A 222 -20.18 -0.28 -2.07
CA LEU A 222 -20.26 -1.72 -2.37
C LEU A 222 -21.35 -2.44 -1.55
N ALA A 223 -21.55 -2.06 -0.29
CA ALA A 223 -22.62 -2.59 0.54
C ALA A 223 -24.01 -2.20 0.00
N LEU A 224 -24.19 -0.96 -0.45
CA LEU A 224 -25.43 -0.51 -1.08
C LEU A 224 -25.72 -1.29 -2.37
N LEU A 225 -24.69 -1.55 -3.20
CA LEU A 225 -24.85 -2.40 -4.39
C LEU A 225 -25.32 -3.82 -4.04
N LYS A 226 -24.88 -4.40 -2.91
CA LYS A 226 -25.37 -5.69 -2.41
C LYS A 226 -26.88 -5.66 -2.15
N LEU A 227 -27.37 -4.58 -1.55
CA LEU A 227 -28.79 -4.42 -1.18
C LEU A 227 -29.70 -4.32 -2.42
N LEU A 228 -29.21 -3.75 -3.52
CA LEU A 228 -30.01 -3.55 -4.74
C LEU A 228 -30.37 -4.84 -5.50
N LYS A 229 -29.74 -5.99 -5.17
CA LYS A 229 -29.95 -7.37 -5.67
C LYS A 229 -29.88 -7.61 -7.19
N LYS A 230 -30.47 -6.74 -8.04
CA LYS A 230 -30.53 -6.86 -9.50
C LYS A 230 -29.49 -5.98 -10.19
N PRO A 231 -28.80 -6.47 -11.24
CA PRO A 231 -27.72 -5.73 -11.90
C PRO A 231 -28.20 -4.43 -12.55
N LYS A 232 -29.43 -4.40 -13.10
CA LYS A 232 -29.99 -3.16 -13.68
C LYS A 232 -30.10 -2.01 -12.67
N TYR A 233 -30.44 -2.31 -11.42
CA TYR A 233 -30.52 -1.31 -10.36
C TYR A 233 -29.14 -0.90 -9.86
N GLN A 234 -28.18 -1.82 -9.83
CA GLN A 234 -26.79 -1.51 -9.54
C GLN A 234 -26.22 -0.54 -10.58
N ILE A 235 -26.41 -0.82 -11.87
CA ILE A 235 -25.97 0.07 -12.96
C ILE A 235 -26.67 1.42 -12.85
N GLY A 236 -27.99 1.45 -12.70
CA GLY A 236 -28.75 2.70 -12.55
C GLY A 236 -28.29 3.54 -11.36
N PHE A 237 -28.01 2.90 -10.21
CA PHE A 237 -27.48 3.56 -9.02
C PHE A 237 -26.06 4.10 -9.22
N SER A 238 -25.19 3.36 -9.90
CA SER A 238 -23.85 3.81 -10.26
C SER A 238 -23.88 5.01 -11.22
N VAL A 239 -24.73 4.98 -12.24
CA VAL A 239 -24.93 6.11 -13.17
C VAL A 239 -25.48 7.32 -12.42
N PHE A 240 -26.46 7.13 -11.54
CA PHE A 240 -26.98 8.19 -10.69
C PHE A 240 -25.88 8.83 -9.83
N PHE A 241 -25.06 8.04 -9.16
CA PHE A 241 -23.92 8.54 -8.37
C PHE A 241 -22.91 9.29 -9.26
N LEU A 242 -22.60 8.76 -10.44
CA LEU A 242 -21.65 9.37 -11.37
C LEU A 242 -22.13 10.75 -11.85
N VAL A 243 -23.43 10.89 -12.13
CA VAL A 243 -24.04 12.17 -12.56
C VAL A 243 -24.21 13.13 -11.38
N LEU A 244 -24.60 12.63 -10.20
CA LEU A 244 -24.80 13.46 -9.03
C LEU A 244 -23.50 14.04 -8.48
N THR A 245 -22.41 13.29 -8.54
CA THR A 245 -21.12 13.67 -7.94
C THR A 245 -20.64 15.04 -8.42
N PRO A 246 -20.50 15.34 -9.73
CA PRO A 246 -20.13 16.65 -10.24
C PRO A 246 -21.06 17.79 -9.80
N LEU A 247 -22.37 17.53 -9.70
CA LEU A 247 -23.39 18.54 -9.36
C LEU A 247 -23.24 19.05 -7.93
N ILE A 248 -22.87 18.17 -6.99
CA ILE A 248 -22.72 18.52 -5.57
C ILE A 248 -21.26 18.70 -5.14
N PHE A 249 -20.30 18.38 -6.02
CA PHE A 249 -18.88 18.27 -5.70
C PHE A 249 -18.33 19.48 -4.95
N ASN A 250 -18.52 20.69 -5.50
CA ASN A 250 -17.98 21.91 -4.93
C ASN A 250 -18.57 22.21 -3.54
N LYS A 251 -19.86 21.93 -3.33
CA LYS A 251 -20.52 22.11 -2.03
C LYS A 251 -19.97 21.12 -1.01
N VAL A 252 -19.82 19.86 -1.41
CA VAL A 252 -19.27 18.79 -0.58
C VAL A 252 -17.82 19.09 -0.20
N ILE A 253 -16.97 19.50 -1.14
CA ILE A 253 -15.56 19.81 -0.86
C ILE A 253 -15.44 20.99 0.10
N ARG A 254 -16.20 22.07 -0.08
CA ARG A 254 -16.19 23.22 0.86
C ARG A 254 -16.66 22.82 2.25
N PHE A 255 -17.70 21.99 2.33
CA PHE A 255 -18.19 21.45 3.60
C PHE A 255 -17.11 20.59 4.29
N ILE A 256 -16.47 19.68 3.54
CA ILE A 256 -15.38 18.83 4.06
C ILE A 256 -14.17 19.66 4.49
N ALA A 257 -13.81 20.69 3.72
CA ALA A 257 -12.70 21.59 4.04
C ALA A 257 -12.91 22.29 5.40
N GLY A 258 -14.16 22.59 5.78
CA GLY A 258 -14.50 23.15 7.08
C GLY A 258 -14.22 22.23 8.28
N PHE A 259 -14.09 20.91 8.10
CA PHE A 259 -13.76 19.99 9.20
C PHE A 259 -12.28 19.92 9.53
N PHE A 260 -11.41 20.37 8.62
CA PHE A 260 -9.97 20.31 8.81
C PHE A 260 -9.42 21.69 9.14
N SER A 261 -8.57 21.79 10.17
CA SER A 261 -7.91 23.04 10.55
C SER A 261 -7.12 23.69 9.41
N PHE A 262 -6.55 22.88 8.52
CA PHE A 262 -5.78 23.28 7.34
C PHE A 262 -6.60 23.19 6.03
N GLY A 263 -7.89 22.87 6.12
CA GLY A 263 -8.69 22.51 4.95
C GLY A 263 -8.97 23.70 4.03
N GLN A 264 -9.24 24.87 4.59
CA GLN A 264 -9.46 26.10 3.82
C GLN A 264 -8.17 26.58 3.15
N GLU A 265 -7.04 26.59 3.88
CA GLU A 265 -5.74 26.99 3.32
C GLU A 265 -5.35 26.16 2.09
N LEU A 266 -5.57 24.83 2.14
CA LEU A 266 -5.33 23.97 0.98
C LEU A 266 -6.33 24.21 -0.14
N LEU A 267 -7.58 24.53 0.18
CA LEU A 267 -8.62 24.81 -0.81
C LEU A 267 -8.36 26.12 -1.55
N ASP A 268 -7.79 27.12 -0.87
CA ASP A 268 -7.38 28.40 -1.45
C ASP A 268 -6.26 28.21 -2.49
N LYS A 269 -5.40 27.20 -2.32
CA LYS A 269 -4.40 26.79 -3.32
C LYS A 269 -5.01 26.04 -4.51
N GLY A 270 -6.22 25.52 -4.35
CA GLY A 270 -6.98 24.86 -5.40
C GLY A 270 -7.72 23.62 -4.92
N VAL A 271 -8.82 23.29 -5.60
CA VAL A 271 -9.63 22.09 -5.31
C VAL A 271 -8.79 20.81 -5.50
N LEU A 272 -7.96 20.77 -6.55
CA LEU A 272 -7.08 19.64 -6.81
C LEU A 272 -6.06 19.46 -5.69
N THR A 273 -5.39 20.56 -5.30
CA THR A 273 -4.42 20.60 -4.20
C THR A 273 -5.01 20.14 -2.87
N PHE A 274 -6.25 20.52 -2.57
CA PHE A 274 -6.96 20.03 -1.39
C PHE A 274 -7.19 18.51 -1.45
N ILE A 275 -7.65 17.99 -2.59
CA ILE A 275 -7.98 16.56 -2.74
C ILE A 275 -6.72 15.71 -2.66
N THR A 276 -5.67 16.10 -3.40
CA THR A 276 -4.43 15.35 -3.54
C THR A 276 -3.46 15.61 -2.39
N SER A 277 -3.76 16.61 -1.54
CA SER A 277 -2.89 17.05 -0.45
C SER A 277 -1.50 17.44 -0.98
N THR A 278 -1.49 18.43 -1.87
CA THR A 278 -0.32 19.05 -2.53
C THR A 278 0.50 18.17 -3.49
N ARG A 279 0.10 16.92 -3.74
CA ARG A 279 0.79 16.04 -4.71
C ARG A 279 0.65 16.50 -6.16
N ASP A 280 -0.36 17.30 -6.45
CA ASP A 280 -0.50 17.97 -7.74
C ASP A 280 0.65 18.95 -8.00
N LEU A 281 1.13 19.66 -6.97
CA LEU A 281 2.30 20.54 -7.09
C LEU A 281 3.57 19.75 -7.43
N LEU A 282 3.79 18.63 -6.72
CA LEU A 282 4.90 17.72 -7.03
C LEU A 282 4.80 17.12 -8.44
N LEU A 283 3.58 16.91 -8.94
CA LEU A 283 3.35 16.45 -10.29
C LEU A 283 3.74 17.51 -11.33
N TYR A 284 3.42 18.78 -11.08
CA TYR A 284 3.88 19.87 -11.94
C TYR A 284 5.41 19.94 -11.98
N ASP A 285 6.08 19.91 -10.83
CA ASP A 285 7.55 19.91 -10.75
C ASP A 285 8.17 18.72 -11.51
N ALA A 286 7.55 17.54 -11.43
CA ALA A 286 8.01 16.36 -12.16
C ALA A 286 7.77 16.48 -13.68
N ILE A 287 6.66 17.11 -14.11
CA ILE A 287 6.37 17.37 -15.52
C ILE A 287 7.38 18.35 -16.09
N ASP A 288 7.72 19.41 -15.37
CA ASP A 288 8.70 20.40 -15.81
C ASP A 288 10.08 19.74 -16.00
N TYR A 289 10.50 18.90 -15.06
CA TYR A 289 11.71 18.09 -15.20
C TYR A 289 11.66 17.15 -16.42
N ILE A 290 10.53 16.48 -16.66
CA ILE A 290 10.36 15.61 -17.83
C ILE A 290 10.55 16.39 -19.13
N GLN A 291 9.97 17.59 -19.23
CA GLN A 291 10.06 18.41 -20.45
C GLN A 291 11.50 18.83 -20.76
N GLU A 292 12.30 19.06 -19.72
CA GLU A 292 13.69 19.50 -19.88
C GLU A 292 14.69 18.36 -20.08
N GLN A 293 14.49 17.23 -19.39
CA GLN A 293 15.54 16.22 -19.23
C GLN A 293 15.23 14.85 -19.86
N TRP A 294 13.95 14.55 -20.16
CA TRP A 294 13.60 13.22 -20.67
C TRP A 294 13.74 13.12 -22.19
N ASN A 295 14.33 12.01 -22.64
CA ASN A 295 14.26 11.57 -24.02
C ASN A 295 13.21 10.45 -24.19
N VAL A 296 13.00 10.02 -25.43
CA VAL A 296 12.01 8.97 -25.77
C VAL A 296 12.26 7.65 -25.02
N ALA A 297 13.52 7.29 -24.75
CA ALA A 297 13.83 6.08 -24.00
C ALA A 297 13.32 6.19 -22.56
N ASN A 298 13.47 7.33 -21.89
CA ASN A 298 12.97 7.53 -20.52
C ASN A 298 11.45 7.29 -20.41
N PHE A 299 10.65 7.65 -21.43
CA PHE A 299 9.21 7.35 -21.42
C PHE A 299 8.92 5.83 -21.39
N LEU A 300 9.79 5.01 -21.99
CA LEU A 300 9.61 3.56 -22.06
C LEU A 300 10.14 2.83 -20.83
N ILE A 301 11.31 3.22 -20.33
CA ILE A 301 12.03 2.50 -19.25
C ILE A 301 12.17 3.28 -17.94
N GLY A 302 11.73 4.54 -17.90
CA GLY A 302 11.78 5.42 -16.75
C GLY A 302 13.17 5.98 -16.47
N GLY A 303 13.44 6.24 -15.18
CA GLY A 303 14.76 6.57 -14.68
C GLY A 303 14.87 7.85 -13.86
N MET A 304 13.74 8.42 -13.43
CA MET A 304 13.73 9.64 -12.62
C MET A 304 14.43 9.45 -11.25
N ASP A 305 15.13 10.50 -10.78
CA ASP A 305 15.66 10.54 -9.42
C ASP A 305 14.54 10.82 -8.40
N PHE A 306 14.12 9.76 -7.73
CA PHE A 306 13.07 9.76 -6.72
C PHE A 306 13.46 10.43 -5.40
N LYS A 307 14.73 10.78 -5.21
CA LYS A 307 15.11 11.62 -4.08
C LYS A 307 14.60 13.05 -4.27
N ILE A 308 14.48 13.52 -5.52
CA ILE A 308 14.18 14.92 -5.84
C ILE A 308 12.78 15.07 -6.43
N HIS A 309 12.43 14.28 -7.46
CA HIS A 309 11.23 14.52 -8.29
C HIS A 309 10.09 13.53 -8.02
N ARG A 310 10.01 12.99 -6.80
CA ARG A 310 8.96 12.03 -6.46
C ARG A 310 7.61 12.73 -6.25
N VAL A 311 6.57 12.21 -6.90
CA VAL A 311 5.23 12.83 -6.91
C VAL A 311 4.32 12.26 -5.82
N GLU A 312 4.55 11.02 -5.41
CA GLU A 312 3.74 10.29 -4.43
C GLU A 312 2.33 9.88 -4.90
N PHE A 313 2.08 9.84 -6.21
CA PHE A 313 0.95 9.10 -6.78
C PHE A 313 1.44 7.72 -7.21
N GLU A 314 0.78 6.63 -6.80
CA GLU A 314 1.38 5.29 -6.95
C GLU A 314 1.76 4.93 -8.38
N PHE A 315 0.82 5.07 -9.31
CA PHE A 315 1.05 4.67 -10.70
C PHE A 315 1.86 5.69 -11.48
N VAL A 316 1.84 6.96 -11.06
CA VAL A 316 2.74 7.98 -11.60
C VAL A 316 4.16 7.67 -11.14
N ASP A 317 4.38 7.39 -9.86
CA ASP A 317 5.68 6.98 -9.34
C ASP A 317 6.17 5.70 -10.07
N LEU A 318 5.32 4.69 -10.28
CA LEU A 318 5.71 3.51 -11.07
C LEU A 318 6.14 3.87 -12.50
N PHE A 319 5.42 4.80 -13.15
CA PHE A 319 5.75 5.29 -14.49
C PHE A 319 7.06 6.09 -14.51
N LEU A 320 7.25 7.01 -13.57
CA LEU A 320 8.46 7.84 -13.48
C LEU A 320 9.70 6.98 -13.21
N PHE A 321 9.55 5.91 -12.43
CA PHE A 321 10.65 5.02 -12.07
C PHE A 321 10.97 3.97 -13.14
N PHE A 322 9.96 3.27 -13.68
CA PHE A 322 10.16 2.13 -14.60
C PHE A 322 9.62 2.36 -16.03
N GLY A 323 9.10 3.55 -16.32
CA GLY A 323 8.49 3.88 -17.61
C GLY A 323 7.20 3.12 -17.89
N LEU A 324 6.69 3.30 -19.11
CA LEU A 324 5.46 2.66 -19.56
C LEU A 324 5.54 1.12 -19.50
N LEU A 325 6.70 0.56 -19.88
CA LEU A 325 6.89 -0.90 -19.85
C LEU A 325 6.79 -1.42 -18.42
N GLY A 326 7.42 -0.75 -17.47
CA GLY A 326 7.35 -1.10 -16.05
C GLY A 326 5.92 -1.16 -15.52
N VAL A 327 5.12 -0.13 -15.81
CA VAL A 327 3.70 -0.08 -15.41
C VAL A 327 2.93 -1.25 -16.00
N VAL A 328 3.08 -1.52 -17.30
CA VAL A 328 2.40 -2.64 -17.98
C VAL A 328 2.76 -3.97 -17.34
N PHE A 329 4.05 -4.21 -17.03
CA PHE A 329 4.48 -5.46 -16.39
C PHE A 329 4.01 -5.57 -14.93
N TYR A 330 3.95 -4.47 -14.18
CA TYR A 330 3.37 -4.46 -12.83
C TYR A 330 1.88 -4.81 -12.86
N LEU A 331 1.12 -4.20 -13.77
CA LEU A 331 -0.31 -4.48 -13.94
C LEU A 331 -0.54 -5.93 -14.41
N ALA A 332 0.29 -6.43 -15.33
CA ALA A 332 0.24 -7.82 -15.77
C ALA A 332 0.49 -8.81 -14.62
N LEU A 333 1.44 -8.50 -13.73
CA LEU A 333 1.70 -9.30 -12.55
C LEU A 333 0.54 -9.28 -11.55
N LEU A 334 -0.03 -8.10 -11.27
CA LEU A 334 -1.21 -7.97 -10.41
C LEU A 334 -2.37 -8.82 -10.96
N LYS A 335 -2.61 -8.73 -12.27
CA LYS A 335 -3.61 -9.53 -12.98
C LYS A 335 -3.34 -11.03 -12.80
N ALA A 336 -2.12 -11.47 -13.08
CA ALA A 336 -1.73 -12.89 -12.98
C ALA A 336 -1.82 -13.43 -11.54
N SER A 337 -1.59 -12.59 -10.54
CA SER A 337 -1.50 -13.02 -9.14
C SER A 337 -2.85 -13.04 -8.42
N PHE A 338 -3.77 -12.14 -8.79
CA PHE A 338 -5.02 -11.93 -8.05
C PHE A 338 -6.29 -12.01 -8.91
N PHE A 339 -6.26 -11.66 -10.20
CA PHE A 339 -7.48 -11.57 -11.01
C PHE A 339 -7.75 -12.85 -11.81
N ASP A 340 -7.93 -13.96 -11.09
CA ASP A 340 -8.44 -15.22 -11.67
C ASP A 340 -9.96 -15.10 -11.93
N LYS A 341 -10.43 -15.57 -13.10
CA LYS A 341 -11.86 -15.64 -13.47
C LYS A 341 -12.69 -16.43 -12.46
N LYS A 342 -12.07 -17.36 -11.73
CA LYS A 342 -12.75 -18.12 -10.68
C LYS A 342 -13.13 -17.24 -9.49
N ASN A 343 -12.47 -16.09 -9.28
CA ASN A 343 -12.67 -15.26 -8.09
C ASN A 343 -14.01 -14.53 -8.13
N HIS A 344 -14.65 -14.44 -6.96
CA HIS A 344 -15.90 -13.69 -6.82
C HIS A 344 -15.64 -12.20 -7.09
N TRP A 345 -16.56 -11.51 -7.77
CA TRP A 345 -16.35 -10.12 -8.21
C TRP A 345 -16.02 -9.15 -7.05
N VAL A 346 -16.56 -9.41 -5.85
CA VAL A 346 -16.27 -8.62 -4.64
C VAL A 346 -14.79 -8.65 -4.27
N PHE A 347 -14.11 -9.79 -4.47
CA PHE A 347 -12.67 -9.87 -4.24
C PHE A 347 -11.92 -8.91 -5.16
N SER A 348 -12.25 -8.92 -6.45
CA SER A 348 -11.68 -8.01 -7.44
C SER A 348 -12.02 -6.56 -7.13
N ALA A 349 -13.26 -6.28 -6.71
CA ALA A 349 -13.69 -4.93 -6.32
C ALA A 349 -12.91 -4.40 -5.12
N LEU A 350 -12.64 -5.23 -4.10
CA LEU A 350 -11.83 -4.84 -2.94
C LEU A 350 -10.38 -4.52 -3.33
N ILE A 351 -9.76 -5.32 -4.21
CA ILE A 351 -8.42 -5.02 -4.74
C ILE A 351 -8.43 -3.70 -5.50
N ILE A 352 -9.39 -3.54 -6.42
CA ILE A 352 -9.51 -2.32 -7.22
C ILE A 352 -9.72 -1.10 -6.31
N SER A 353 -10.55 -1.19 -5.26
CA SER A 353 -10.74 -0.10 -4.30
C SER A 353 -9.44 0.28 -3.58
N VAL A 354 -8.62 -0.69 -3.16
CA VAL A 354 -7.30 -0.40 -2.54
C VAL A 354 -6.34 0.22 -3.56
N LEU A 355 -6.30 -0.28 -4.79
CA LEU A 355 -5.45 0.26 -5.86
C LEU A 355 -5.87 1.68 -6.29
N LEU A 356 -7.17 1.96 -6.34
CA LEU A 356 -7.69 3.30 -6.64
C LEU A 356 -7.30 4.31 -5.58
N ILE A 357 -7.38 3.93 -4.30
CA ILE A 357 -6.94 4.81 -3.22
C ILE A 357 -5.43 4.98 -3.24
N SER A 358 -4.70 3.90 -3.48
CA SER A 358 -3.25 3.95 -3.64
C SER A 358 -2.83 4.86 -4.78
N ALA A 359 -3.56 4.87 -5.91
CA ALA A 359 -3.30 5.80 -7.01
C ALA A 359 -3.29 7.26 -6.55
N LEU A 360 -4.08 7.62 -5.53
CA LEU A 360 -4.18 8.97 -4.97
C LEU A 360 -3.29 9.21 -3.76
N SER A 361 -3.07 8.19 -2.91
CA SER A 361 -2.33 8.32 -1.64
C SER A 361 -0.86 7.88 -1.70
N GLY A 362 -0.48 7.14 -2.73
CA GLY A 362 0.86 6.61 -2.95
C GLY A 362 1.35 5.60 -1.90
N ASN A 363 2.65 5.28 -1.96
CA ASN A 363 3.39 4.43 -1.01
C ASN A 363 2.94 2.96 -0.87
N LEU A 364 2.10 2.39 -1.74
CA LEU A 364 1.76 0.96 -1.69
C LEU A 364 2.92 0.08 -2.15
N PHE A 365 3.39 0.25 -3.39
CA PHE A 365 4.48 -0.53 -4.00
C PHE A 365 5.86 -0.03 -3.58
N PHE A 366 5.99 1.26 -3.27
CA PHE A 366 7.25 1.85 -2.77
C PHE A 366 7.37 1.82 -1.23
N SER A 367 6.58 1.00 -0.54
CA SER A 367 6.78 0.67 0.88
C SER A 367 6.75 -0.83 1.07
N LEU A 368 7.85 -1.39 1.59
CA LEU A 368 7.95 -2.83 1.86
C LEU A 368 6.83 -3.30 2.77
N SER A 369 6.52 -2.55 3.82
CA SER A 369 5.48 -2.93 4.76
C SER A 369 4.11 -2.94 4.08
N ASN A 370 3.74 -1.87 3.35
CA ASN A 370 2.44 -1.80 2.67
C ASN A 370 2.30 -2.91 1.62
N SER A 371 3.33 -3.11 0.79
CA SER A 371 3.40 -4.19 -0.19
C SER A 371 3.27 -5.57 0.44
N PHE A 372 3.99 -5.81 1.55
CA PHE A 372 3.93 -7.07 2.29
C PHE A 372 2.51 -7.38 2.76
N PHE A 373 1.87 -6.44 3.47
CA PHE A 373 0.52 -6.66 3.98
C PHE A 373 -0.51 -6.75 2.86
N PHE A 374 -0.38 -5.96 1.79
CA PHE A 374 -1.28 -6.03 0.64
C PHE A 374 -1.29 -7.43 0.02
N ILE A 375 -0.12 -7.96 -0.32
CA ILE A 375 -0.01 -9.30 -0.93
C ILE A 375 -0.51 -10.36 0.05
N LEU A 376 -0.09 -10.28 1.32
CA LEU A 376 -0.45 -11.26 2.34
C LEU A 376 -1.98 -11.31 2.57
N VAL A 377 -2.63 -10.15 2.68
CA VAL A 377 -4.07 -10.03 2.93
C VAL A 377 -4.89 -10.51 1.74
N PHE A 378 -4.55 -10.15 0.51
CA PHE A 378 -5.32 -10.63 -0.63
C PHE A 378 -5.09 -12.12 -0.91
N LYS A 379 -3.91 -12.67 -0.59
CA LYS A 379 -3.71 -14.13 -0.57
C LYS A 379 -4.50 -14.83 0.55
N LEU A 380 -4.61 -14.22 1.73
CA LEU A 380 -5.47 -14.69 2.83
C LEU A 380 -6.94 -14.79 2.40
N ILE A 381 -7.49 -13.72 1.81
CA ILE A 381 -8.89 -13.68 1.35
C ILE A 381 -9.10 -14.70 0.21
N GLN A 382 -8.17 -14.79 -0.73
CA GLN A 382 -8.23 -15.77 -1.82
C GLN A 382 -8.27 -17.21 -1.29
N ASN A 383 -7.54 -17.52 -0.21
CA ASN A 383 -7.56 -18.86 0.39
C ASN A 383 -8.85 -19.16 1.17
N GLN A 384 -9.49 -18.17 1.80
CA GLN A 384 -10.80 -18.36 2.47
C GLN A 384 -11.89 -18.82 1.50
N LYS A 385 -11.80 -18.41 0.23
CA LYS A 385 -12.73 -18.83 -0.82
C LYS A 385 -12.73 -20.35 -1.04
N THR A 386 -11.56 -20.99 -0.99
CA THR A 386 -11.45 -22.45 -1.17
C THR A 386 -12.27 -23.20 -0.12
N SER A 387 -12.35 -22.67 1.10
CA SER A 387 -13.17 -23.25 2.17
C SER A 387 -14.67 -22.90 2.11
N ILE A 388 -15.08 -21.86 1.36
CA ILE A 388 -16.49 -21.43 1.27
C ILE A 388 -17.27 -22.18 0.17
N HIS A 389 -16.58 -22.68 -0.87
CA HIS A 389 -17.21 -23.47 -1.94
C HIS A 389 -17.14 -24.99 -1.72
N GLN A 390 -16.66 -25.44 -0.55
CA GLN A 390 -16.64 -26.84 -0.13
C GLN A 390 -17.71 -27.17 0.91
N GLU A 391 -18.43 -26.15 1.39
CA GLU A 391 -19.68 -26.24 2.17
C GLU A 391 -20.83 -25.84 1.26
#